data_AF-A0A293N5Q3-F1
#
_entry.id   AF-A0A293N5Q3-F1
#
_cell.length_a   1.000
_cell.length_b   1.000
_cell.length_c   1.000
_cell.angle_alpha   90.00
_cell.angle_beta   90.00
_cell.angle_gamma   90.00
#
_symmetry.space_group_name_H-M   'P 1'
#
loop_
_entity.id
_entity.type
_entity.pdbx_description
1 polymer ?
#
loop_
_entity_poly.entity_id
_entity_poly.type
_entity_poly.pdbx_seq_one_letter_code
_entity_poly.pdbx_strand_id
1 'polypeptide(L)'
;MHGNEVLGREMMLALAWYLCDKYREKDPEVLKLLNNTRIHIMPSMNPDGWDIATRSSDNSWMAGRGNARDVDLNRDFPNLERIFQKNLETMKPIKADHLFDGRLEHQIQPETRAVIEWTLNNPFVLSANFHGGALVANYPFDDTLDGSQKKYTASPDDNTFKHIANAYASHHPQMQQGAVCGGDDFKKNKGITNGAAWYAVSGGMQDFNYLGSNDFEITVELGC
;
A
#
# COMPACT_ATOMS: atom_id res chain seq x y z
N MET A 1 3.74 -3.38 6.32
CA MET A 1 2.96 -2.96 7.51
C MET A 1 2.51 -4.12 8.39
N HIS A 2 2.42 -5.34 7.87
CA HIS A 2 2.39 -6.53 8.71
C HIS A 2 3.79 -6.87 9.19
N GLY A 3 3.94 -7.31 10.43
CA GLY A 3 5.25 -7.51 11.05
C GLY A 3 6.04 -8.68 10.47
N ASN A 4 5.34 -9.73 10.01
CA ASN A 4 5.93 -10.92 9.40
C ASN A 4 6.20 -10.80 7.88
N GLU A 5 5.79 -9.72 7.24
CA GLU A 5 6.06 -9.43 5.83
C GLU A 5 7.37 -8.64 5.70
N VAL A 6 8.50 -9.32 5.91
CA VAL A 6 9.78 -8.70 6.25
C VAL A 6 10.54 -8.10 5.05
N LEU A 7 10.33 -8.61 3.83
CA LEU A 7 11.17 -8.23 2.68
C LEU A 7 11.13 -6.72 2.39
N GLY A 8 9.96 -6.08 2.51
CA GLY A 8 9.82 -4.63 2.33
C GLY A 8 10.67 -3.83 3.34
N ARG A 9 10.76 -4.28 4.60
CA ARG A 9 11.56 -3.64 5.64
C ARG A 9 13.04 -3.61 5.25
N GLU A 10 13.59 -4.76 4.87
CA GLU A 10 15.00 -4.88 4.50
C GLU A 10 15.31 -4.15 3.19
N MET A 11 14.40 -4.20 2.21
CA MET A 11 14.52 -3.44 0.97
C MET A 11 14.56 -1.93 1.22
N MET A 12 13.73 -1.40 2.13
CA MET A 12 13.73 0.03 2.46
C MET A 12 15.00 0.47 3.17
N LEU A 13 15.57 -0.36 4.06
CA LEU A 13 16.88 -0.10 4.66
C LEU A 13 18.00 -0.11 3.60
N ALA A 14 17.99 -1.09 2.70
CA ALA A 14 18.93 -1.19 1.60
C ALA A 14 18.82 -0.01 0.62
N LEU A 15 17.60 0.44 0.31
CA LEU A 15 17.34 1.62 -0.53
C LEU A 15 17.88 2.89 0.13
N ALA A 16 17.63 3.09 1.43
CA ALA A 16 18.16 4.24 2.16
C ALA A 16 19.70 4.28 2.11
N TRP A 17 20.35 3.13 2.32
CA TRP A 17 21.80 3.02 2.19
C TRP A 17 22.28 3.30 0.75
N TYR A 18 21.64 2.70 -0.26
CA TYR A 18 21.97 2.88 -1.67
C TYR A 18 21.90 4.36 -2.10
N LEU A 19 20.83 5.06 -1.71
CA LEU A 19 20.66 6.48 -2.01
C LEU A 19 21.78 7.32 -1.40
N CYS A 20 22.18 7.05 -0.14
CA CYS A 20 23.29 7.74 0.50
C CYS A 20 24.63 7.45 -0.17
N ASP A 21 24.90 6.17 -0.48
CA ASP A 21 26.16 5.75 -1.09
C ASP A 21 26.33 6.35 -2.49
N LYS A 22 25.32 6.22 -3.34
CA LYS A 22 25.32 6.76 -4.70
C LYS A 22 25.34 8.29 -4.75
N TYR A 23 24.72 8.96 -3.78
CA TYR A 23 24.86 10.40 -3.63
C TYR A 23 26.33 10.80 -3.36
N ARG A 24 27.04 10.08 -2.49
CA ARG A 24 28.46 10.33 -2.18
C ARG A 24 29.38 10.03 -3.36
N GLU A 25 29.06 8.99 -4.14
CA GLU A 25 29.75 8.65 -5.39
C GLU A 25 29.47 9.63 -6.53
N LYS A 26 28.53 10.58 -6.34
CA LYS A 26 28.06 11.53 -7.34
C LYS A 26 27.43 10.85 -8.55
N ASP A 27 26.69 9.75 -8.32
CA ASP A 27 25.90 9.11 -9.35
C ASP A 27 24.89 10.13 -9.96
N PRO A 28 24.90 10.35 -11.28
CA PRO A 28 24.06 11.38 -11.90
C PRO A 28 22.55 11.15 -11.73
N GLU A 29 22.11 9.90 -11.70
CA GLU A 29 20.69 9.55 -11.60
C GLU A 29 20.18 9.79 -10.18
N VAL A 30 20.91 9.29 -9.17
CA VAL A 30 20.56 9.49 -7.76
C VAL A 30 20.65 10.97 -7.37
N LEU A 31 21.65 11.71 -7.86
CA LEU A 31 21.72 13.16 -7.64
C LEU A 31 20.51 13.89 -8.22
N LYS A 32 20.11 13.55 -9.46
CA LYS A 32 18.92 14.14 -10.08
C LYS A 32 17.67 13.81 -9.28
N LEU A 33 17.52 12.56 -8.83
CA LEU A 33 16.37 12.13 -8.03
C LEU A 33 16.27 12.92 -6.71
N LEU A 34 17.34 12.93 -5.91
CA LEU A 34 17.35 13.53 -4.58
C LEU A 34 17.30 15.06 -4.59
N ASN A 35 17.80 15.71 -5.65
CA ASN A 35 17.73 17.17 -5.77
C ASN A 35 16.35 17.67 -6.21
N ASN A 36 15.53 16.81 -6.83
CA ASN A 36 14.21 17.19 -7.35
C ASN A 36 13.04 16.55 -6.57
N THR A 37 13.34 15.66 -5.62
CA THR A 37 12.31 14.87 -4.92
C THR A 37 12.62 14.79 -3.43
N ARG A 38 11.61 15.08 -2.60
CA ARG A 38 11.69 14.82 -1.15
C ARG A 38 11.20 13.41 -0.86
N ILE A 39 12.13 12.48 -0.68
CA ILE A 39 11.83 11.07 -0.41
C ILE A 39 11.74 10.84 1.10
N HIS A 40 10.65 10.22 1.54
CA HIS A 40 10.51 9.73 2.90
C HIS A 40 10.50 8.19 2.89
N ILE A 41 11.23 7.56 3.80
CA ILE A 41 11.32 6.10 3.90
C ILE A 41 10.92 5.69 5.32
N MET A 42 9.88 4.87 5.44
CA MET A 42 9.47 4.22 6.69
C MET A 42 9.72 2.71 6.58
N PRO A 43 10.83 2.18 7.09
CA PRO A 43 11.15 0.76 6.95
C PRO A 43 10.15 -0.18 7.65
N SER A 44 9.51 0.27 8.73
CA SER A 44 8.57 -0.56 9.48
C SER A 44 7.49 0.29 10.16
N MET A 45 6.25 0.10 9.74
CA MET A 45 5.06 0.67 10.41
C MET A 45 4.65 -0.15 11.65
N ASN A 46 4.91 -1.46 11.65
CA ASN A 46 4.57 -2.39 12.73
C ASN A 46 5.84 -3.10 13.27
N PRO A 47 6.71 -2.38 14.01
CA PRO A 47 7.90 -2.99 14.59
C PRO A 47 7.56 -4.02 15.68
N ASP A 48 6.44 -3.86 16.39
CA ASP A 48 6.02 -4.78 17.45
C ASP A 48 5.62 -6.15 16.89
N GLY A 49 4.82 -6.17 15.81
CA GLY A 49 4.48 -7.40 15.09
C GLY A 49 5.72 -8.10 14.53
N TRP A 50 6.73 -7.34 14.11
CA TRP A 50 8.00 -7.92 13.64
C TRP A 50 8.81 -8.57 14.77
N ASP A 51 8.89 -7.95 15.95
CA ASP A 51 9.52 -8.56 17.13
C ASP A 51 8.79 -9.85 17.56
N ILE A 52 7.46 -9.87 17.46
CA ILE A 52 6.66 -11.08 17.69
C ILE A 52 6.96 -12.16 16.65
N ALA A 53 6.95 -11.81 15.35
CA ALA A 53 7.21 -12.75 14.26
C ALA A 53 8.59 -13.40 14.38
N THR A 54 9.62 -12.62 14.73
CA THR A 54 11.00 -13.10 14.84
C THR A 54 11.27 -13.96 16.07
N ARG A 55 10.52 -13.76 17.17
CA ARG A 55 10.63 -14.57 18.39
C ARG A 55 9.71 -15.79 18.38
N SER A 56 8.72 -15.80 17.51
CA SER A 56 7.76 -16.89 17.39
C SER A 56 8.43 -18.15 16.85
N SER A 57 8.12 -19.30 17.45
CA SER A 57 8.39 -20.61 16.85
C SER A 57 7.23 -21.10 15.98
N ASP A 58 6.13 -20.35 15.94
CA ASP A 58 5.00 -20.62 15.05
C ASP A 58 5.35 -20.19 13.63
N ASN A 59 5.40 -21.16 12.72
CA ASN A 59 5.61 -20.95 11.30
C ASN A 59 4.29 -20.62 10.56
N SER A 60 3.21 -20.30 11.29
CA SER A 60 1.98 -19.82 10.67
C SER A 60 2.21 -18.50 9.95
N TRP A 61 1.47 -18.32 8.86
CA TRP A 61 1.43 -17.06 8.10
C TRP A 61 0.80 -15.89 8.89
N MET A 62 0.30 -16.14 10.10
CA MET A 62 -0.36 -15.16 10.97
C MET A 62 0.53 -14.66 12.10
N ALA A 63 1.55 -15.42 12.52
CA ALA A 63 2.40 -15.04 13.64
C ALA A 63 3.10 -13.69 13.38
N GLY A 64 2.76 -12.68 14.18
CA GLY A 64 3.31 -11.32 14.06
C GLY A 64 2.77 -10.51 12.87
N ARG A 65 1.68 -10.95 12.23
CA ARG A 65 0.98 -10.17 11.20
C ARG A 65 0.36 -8.91 11.81
N GLY A 66 -0.43 -9.07 12.87
CA GLY A 66 -1.06 -7.98 13.61
C GLY A 66 -0.06 -7.13 14.40
N ASN A 67 -0.51 -5.99 14.92
CA ASN A 67 0.29 -5.18 15.86
C ASN A 67 0.36 -5.82 17.26
N ALA A 68 0.90 -5.12 18.26
CA ALA A 68 0.99 -5.63 19.63
C ALA A 68 -0.37 -5.99 20.28
N ARG A 69 -1.49 -5.51 19.72
CA ARG A 69 -2.86 -5.82 20.14
C ARG A 69 -3.56 -6.80 19.22
N ASP A 70 -2.82 -7.47 18.34
CA ASP A 70 -3.31 -8.42 17.35
C ASP A 70 -4.33 -7.81 16.37
N VAL A 71 -4.18 -6.51 16.07
CA VAL A 71 -5.00 -5.82 15.06
C VAL A 71 -4.27 -5.78 13.72
N ASP A 72 -4.97 -6.17 12.65
CA ASP A 72 -4.49 -6.00 11.27
C ASP A 72 -4.54 -4.50 10.89
N LEU A 73 -3.37 -3.88 10.82
CA LEU A 73 -3.26 -2.44 10.52
C LEU A 73 -3.78 -2.09 9.12
N ASN A 74 -3.82 -3.05 8.18
CA ASN A 74 -4.37 -2.83 6.84
C ASN A 74 -5.88 -3.11 6.77
N ARG A 75 -6.55 -3.15 7.92
CA ARG A 75 -8.01 -3.14 8.08
C ARG A 75 -8.47 -2.09 9.10
N ASP A 76 -7.55 -1.24 9.56
CA ASP A 76 -7.76 -0.33 10.68
C ASP A 76 -7.91 1.15 10.24
N PHE A 77 -7.73 1.46 8.95
CA PHE A 77 -7.96 2.81 8.42
C PHE A 77 -9.47 3.09 8.25
N PRO A 78 -9.91 4.37 8.32
CA PRO A 78 -11.28 4.74 7.97
C PRO A 78 -11.64 4.32 6.54
N ASN A 79 -12.78 3.65 6.36
CA ASN A 79 -13.29 3.25 5.04
C ASN A 79 -13.94 4.46 4.33
N LEU A 80 -13.14 5.15 3.51
CA LEU A 80 -13.59 6.33 2.76
C LEU A 80 -14.31 5.94 1.46
N GLU A 81 -14.13 4.70 1.00
CA GLU A 81 -14.77 4.10 -0.16
C GLU A 81 -16.29 4.11 0.01
N ARG A 82 -16.77 3.87 1.24
CA ARG A 82 -18.20 4.00 1.61
C ARG A 82 -18.73 5.43 1.46
N ILE A 83 -17.93 6.43 1.82
CA ILE A 83 -18.28 7.84 1.65
C ILE A 83 -18.30 8.18 0.15
N PHE A 84 -17.30 7.72 -0.58
CA PHE A 84 -17.21 7.87 -2.03
C PHE A 84 -18.43 7.28 -2.74
N GLN A 85 -18.81 6.04 -2.42
CA GLN A 85 -20.03 5.40 -2.93
C GLN A 85 -21.28 6.26 -2.70
N LYS A 86 -21.48 6.74 -1.46
CA LYS A 86 -22.64 7.57 -1.12
C LYS A 86 -22.67 8.89 -1.91
N ASN A 87 -21.51 9.47 -2.20
CA ASN A 87 -21.41 10.66 -3.03
C ASN A 87 -21.77 10.37 -4.49
N LEU A 88 -21.39 9.20 -5.03
CA LEU A 88 -21.79 8.75 -6.37
C LEU A 88 -23.32 8.60 -6.48
N GLU A 89 -23.97 7.99 -5.50
CA GLU A 89 -25.42 7.77 -5.48
C GLU A 89 -26.22 9.08 -5.40
N THR A 90 -25.66 10.11 -4.77
CA THR A 90 -26.34 11.39 -4.51
C THR A 90 -26.10 12.46 -5.59
N MET A 91 -25.42 12.12 -6.70
CA MET A 91 -25.08 13.02 -7.82
C MET A 91 -24.39 14.33 -7.39
N LYS A 92 -23.65 14.32 -6.27
CA LYS A 92 -22.82 15.46 -5.88
C LYS A 92 -21.61 15.57 -6.82
N PRO A 93 -20.99 16.77 -6.96
CA PRO A 93 -19.70 16.88 -7.63
C PRO A 93 -18.73 15.86 -7.01
N ILE A 94 -18.21 14.95 -7.84
CA ILE A 94 -17.37 13.85 -7.39
C ILE A 94 -15.97 14.41 -7.15
N LYS A 95 -15.75 14.96 -5.95
CA LYS A 95 -14.40 15.06 -5.41
C LYS A 95 -14.06 13.67 -4.86
N ALA A 96 -13.09 13.01 -5.46
CA ALA A 96 -12.68 11.66 -5.04
C ALA A 96 -11.72 11.72 -3.85
N ASP A 97 -11.02 12.83 -3.68
CA ASP A 97 -9.96 13.07 -2.71
C ASP A 97 -10.43 13.96 -1.54
N HIS A 98 -9.66 13.95 -0.45
CA HIS A 98 -9.95 14.71 0.80
C HIS A 98 -11.35 14.44 1.39
N LEU A 99 -11.81 13.18 1.35
CA LEU A 99 -13.08 12.75 1.92
C LEU A 99 -13.03 12.57 3.44
N PHE A 100 -11.83 12.48 4.03
CA PHE A 100 -11.67 12.32 5.47
C PHE A 100 -11.94 13.64 6.21
N ASP A 101 -12.95 13.65 7.08
CA ASP A 101 -13.38 14.82 7.87
C ASP A 101 -12.90 14.78 9.33
N GLY A 102 -12.00 13.84 9.66
CA GLY A 102 -11.48 13.63 11.01
C GLY A 102 -12.38 12.77 11.90
N ARG A 103 -13.56 12.33 11.44
CA ARG A 103 -14.40 11.39 12.20
C ARG A 103 -13.88 9.98 12.06
N LEU A 104 -13.76 9.30 13.19
CA LEU A 104 -13.34 7.91 13.25
C LEU A 104 -14.56 7.02 13.50
N GLU A 105 -14.75 5.98 12.69
CA GLU A 105 -15.83 4.99 12.85
C GLU A 105 -15.54 4.00 13.99
N HIS A 106 -14.27 3.86 14.35
CA HIS A 106 -13.79 2.99 15.43
C HIS A 106 -12.54 3.57 16.11
N GLN A 107 -12.10 2.92 17.19
CA GLN A 107 -10.84 3.27 17.84
C GLN A 107 -9.66 2.68 17.06
N ILE A 108 -8.99 3.52 16.27
CA ILE A 108 -7.79 3.16 15.51
C ILE A 108 -6.58 2.89 16.41
N GLN A 109 -5.65 2.08 15.90
CA GLN A 109 -4.37 1.77 16.53
C GLN A 109 -3.41 2.96 16.51
N PRO A 110 -2.45 3.03 17.45
CA PRO A 110 -1.49 4.14 17.48
C PRO A 110 -0.65 4.25 16.21
N GLU A 111 -0.31 3.13 15.57
CA GLU A 111 0.43 3.08 14.30
C GLU A 111 -0.40 3.70 13.16
N THR A 112 -1.66 3.27 13.03
CA THR A 112 -2.62 3.82 12.06
C THR A 112 -2.80 5.33 12.24
N ARG A 113 -3.01 5.78 13.49
CA ARG A 113 -3.13 7.21 13.80
C ARG A 113 -1.88 7.98 13.40
N ALA A 114 -0.69 7.47 13.74
CA ALA A 114 0.56 8.12 13.40
C ALA A 114 0.74 8.27 11.88
N VAL A 115 0.37 7.26 11.10
CA VAL A 115 0.43 7.32 9.63
C VAL A 115 -0.63 8.27 9.06
N ILE A 116 -1.87 8.26 9.56
CA ILE A 116 -2.91 9.23 9.16
C ILE A 116 -2.41 10.66 9.40
N GLU A 117 -1.92 10.95 10.60
CA GLU A 117 -1.37 12.28 10.93
C GLU A 117 -0.17 12.61 10.05
N TRP A 118 0.70 11.65 9.76
CA TRP A 118 1.85 11.85 8.89
C TRP A 118 1.45 12.16 7.44
N THR A 119 0.51 11.40 6.88
CA THR A 119 -0.05 11.62 5.53
C THR A 119 -0.71 12.99 5.43
N LEU A 120 -1.56 13.37 6.39
CA LEU A 120 -2.29 14.64 6.33
C LEU A 120 -1.40 15.87 6.57
N ASN A 121 -0.28 15.71 7.28
CA ASN A 121 0.66 16.81 7.56
C ASN A 121 1.74 16.99 6.49
N ASN A 122 1.81 16.13 5.47
CA ASN A 122 2.78 16.23 4.40
C ASN A 122 2.08 16.16 3.04
N PRO A 123 2.46 16.98 2.05
CA PRO A 123 1.86 16.93 0.72
C PRO A 123 2.45 15.76 -0.08
N PHE A 124 2.19 14.52 0.36
CA PHE A 124 2.54 13.33 -0.43
C PHE A 124 1.75 13.31 -1.74
N VAL A 125 2.40 12.82 -2.78
CA VAL A 125 1.89 12.80 -4.16
C VAL A 125 1.87 11.37 -4.72
N LEU A 126 2.92 10.60 -4.40
CA LEU A 126 3.07 9.22 -4.80
C LEU A 126 3.71 8.45 -3.65
N SER A 127 3.17 7.27 -3.36
CA SER A 127 3.70 6.37 -2.35
C SER A 127 3.55 4.91 -2.78
N ALA A 128 4.24 4.04 -2.07
CA ALA A 128 4.09 2.61 -2.21
C ALA A 128 4.22 1.96 -0.83
N ASN A 129 3.26 1.12 -0.46
CA ASN A 129 3.34 0.30 0.73
C ASN A 129 3.76 -1.13 0.32
N PHE A 130 4.67 -1.74 1.09
CA PHE A 130 5.29 -3.01 0.72
C PHE A 130 4.79 -4.15 1.61
N HIS A 131 4.44 -5.25 0.95
CA HIS A 131 3.84 -6.46 1.51
C HIS A 131 4.56 -7.74 1.02
N GLY A 132 4.17 -8.87 1.61
CA GLY A 132 4.56 -10.20 1.17
C GLY A 132 3.41 -11.19 1.30
N GLY A 133 3.48 -12.28 0.55
CA GLY A 133 2.43 -13.29 0.42
C GLY A 133 2.01 -13.51 -1.03
N ALA A 134 2.29 -12.56 -1.92
CA ALA A 134 2.11 -12.66 -3.36
C ALA A 134 3.25 -11.97 -4.13
N LEU A 135 3.20 -11.98 -5.47
CA LEU A 135 4.14 -11.25 -6.30
C LEU A 135 3.41 -10.45 -7.39
N VAL A 136 2.96 -9.24 -7.02
CA VAL A 136 2.11 -8.38 -7.85
C VAL A 136 2.17 -6.92 -7.37
N ALA A 137 2.02 -5.97 -8.29
CA ALA A 137 1.71 -4.57 -7.94
C ALA A 137 0.19 -4.37 -7.95
N ASN A 138 -0.37 -4.19 -6.76
CA ASN A 138 -1.78 -3.97 -6.50
C ASN A 138 -2.11 -2.46 -6.50
N TYR A 139 -3.25 -2.08 -7.09
CA TYR A 139 -3.66 -0.68 -7.18
C TYR A 139 -5.16 -0.48 -6.85
N PRO A 140 -5.55 0.75 -6.45
CA PRO A 140 -6.92 1.08 -6.06
C PRO A 140 -8.01 0.76 -7.11
N PHE A 141 -9.26 0.56 -6.68
CA PHE A 141 -9.65 0.41 -5.27
C PHE A 141 -9.40 -1.02 -4.75
N ASP A 142 -9.14 -1.11 -3.45
CA ASP A 142 -8.98 -2.33 -2.66
C ASP A 142 -10.33 -2.91 -2.22
N ASP A 143 -11.32 -2.08 -1.94
CA ASP A 143 -12.69 -2.54 -1.61
C ASP A 143 -13.64 -2.47 -2.81
N THR A 144 -14.74 -3.23 -2.74
CA THR A 144 -15.84 -3.10 -3.70
C THR A 144 -16.90 -2.12 -3.18
N LEU A 145 -17.45 -1.31 -4.07
CA LEU A 145 -18.53 -0.39 -3.69
C LEU A 145 -19.86 -1.11 -3.47
N ASP A 146 -20.04 -2.34 -3.94
CA ASP A 146 -21.29 -3.11 -3.77
C ASP A 146 -21.23 -4.15 -2.65
N GLY A 147 -20.14 -4.20 -1.89
CA GLY A 147 -19.91 -5.17 -0.81
C GLY A 147 -19.65 -6.60 -1.29
N SER A 148 -19.42 -6.81 -2.59
CA SER A 148 -18.99 -8.10 -3.10
C SER A 148 -17.55 -8.44 -2.69
N GLN A 149 -17.21 -9.72 -2.68
CA GLN A 149 -15.88 -10.18 -2.23
C GLN A 149 -14.79 -10.06 -3.31
N LYS A 150 -15.18 -10.06 -4.59
CA LYS A 150 -14.27 -9.96 -5.74
C LYS A 150 -14.97 -9.30 -6.90
N LYS A 151 -14.61 -8.05 -7.21
CA LYS A 151 -15.10 -7.31 -8.37
C LYS A 151 -14.17 -6.16 -8.69
N TYR A 152 -13.87 -6.00 -9.98
CA TYR A 152 -13.08 -4.87 -10.45
C TYR A 152 -13.77 -3.55 -10.09
N THR A 153 -13.05 -2.71 -9.34
CA THR A 153 -13.57 -1.43 -8.85
C THR A 153 -12.60 -0.32 -9.23
N ALA A 154 -12.88 0.33 -10.36
CA ALA A 154 -12.07 1.41 -10.90
C ALA A 154 -12.15 2.66 -10.01
N SER A 155 -11.00 3.29 -9.76
CA SER A 155 -10.94 4.68 -9.34
C SER A 155 -11.11 5.63 -10.53
N PRO A 156 -11.44 6.91 -10.31
CA PRO A 156 -11.43 7.93 -11.37
C PRO A 156 -10.09 8.01 -12.13
N ASP A 157 -8.98 7.69 -11.46
CA ASP A 157 -7.62 7.71 -12.00
C ASP A 157 -7.07 6.32 -12.35
N ASP A 158 -7.94 5.35 -12.67
CA ASP A 158 -7.59 3.95 -12.93
C ASP A 158 -6.43 3.77 -13.94
N ASN A 159 -6.41 4.56 -15.02
CA ASN A 159 -5.32 4.51 -16.00
C ASN A 159 -3.98 5.01 -15.43
N THR A 160 -4.01 6.01 -14.57
CA THR A 160 -2.82 6.54 -13.88
C THR A 160 -2.28 5.49 -12.92
N PHE A 161 -3.15 4.85 -12.14
CA PHE A 161 -2.75 3.77 -11.23
C PHE A 161 -2.17 2.56 -11.95
N LYS A 162 -2.78 2.13 -13.07
CA LYS A 162 -2.20 1.09 -13.94
C LYS A 162 -0.81 1.46 -14.43
N HIS A 163 -0.59 2.73 -14.79
CA HIS A 163 0.72 3.20 -15.23
C HIS A 163 1.75 3.12 -14.09
N ILE A 164 1.40 3.61 -12.90
CA ILE A 164 2.25 3.56 -11.69
C ILE A 164 2.60 2.11 -11.31
N ALA A 165 1.61 1.23 -11.20
CA ALA A 165 1.80 -0.18 -10.89
C ALA A 165 2.69 -0.88 -11.93
N ASN A 166 2.45 -0.60 -13.23
CA ASN A 166 3.25 -1.18 -14.29
C ASN A 166 4.69 -0.64 -14.32
N ALA A 167 4.93 0.61 -13.90
CA ALA A 167 6.28 1.16 -13.79
C ALA A 167 7.14 0.35 -12.81
N TYR A 168 6.56 -0.15 -11.72
CA TYR A 168 7.24 -1.07 -10.81
C TYR A 168 7.31 -2.49 -11.39
N ALA A 169 6.16 -3.08 -11.75
CA ALA A 169 6.08 -4.49 -12.13
C ALA A 169 6.95 -4.84 -13.35
N SER A 170 7.02 -3.96 -14.35
CA SER A 170 7.82 -4.16 -15.57
C SER A 170 9.34 -4.16 -15.35
N HIS A 171 9.83 -3.60 -14.24
CA HIS A 171 11.26 -3.60 -13.89
C HIS A 171 11.62 -4.75 -12.92
N HIS A 172 10.63 -5.48 -12.43
CA HIS A 172 10.85 -6.63 -11.56
C HIS A 172 10.83 -7.93 -12.38
N PRO A 173 11.95 -8.69 -12.49
CA PRO A 173 12.12 -9.78 -13.47
C PRO A 173 11.05 -10.88 -13.45
N GLN A 174 10.57 -11.26 -12.25
CA GLN A 174 9.55 -12.29 -12.08
C GLN A 174 8.12 -11.72 -12.06
N MET A 175 7.88 -10.61 -11.36
CA MET A 175 6.57 -9.94 -11.32
C MET A 175 6.05 -9.60 -12.72
N GLN A 176 6.87 -9.06 -13.63
CA GLN A 176 6.44 -8.75 -15.01
C GLN A 176 5.89 -9.96 -15.78
N GLN A 177 6.29 -11.18 -15.39
CA GLN A 177 5.84 -12.42 -16.03
C GLN A 177 4.51 -12.91 -15.45
N GLY A 178 4.03 -12.29 -14.37
CA GLY A 178 2.90 -12.76 -13.55
C GLY A 178 3.23 -14.09 -12.88
N ALA A 179 4.13 -14.06 -11.90
CA ALA A 179 4.45 -15.28 -11.15
C ALA A 179 3.22 -15.81 -10.41
N VAL A 180 3.16 -17.14 -10.25
CA VAL A 180 2.11 -17.82 -9.50
C VAL A 180 2.61 -18.05 -8.08
N CYS A 181 1.92 -17.45 -7.10
CA CYS A 181 2.20 -17.58 -5.67
C CYS A 181 0.93 -18.08 -4.98
N GLY A 182 0.99 -19.18 -4.23
CA GLY A 182 -0.13 -19.60 -3.35
C GLY A 182 -1.49 -19.88 -4.03
N GLY A 183 -1.54 -19.98 -5.36
CA GLY A 183 -2.79 -20.12 -6.12
C GLY A 183 -3.25 -18.84 -6.84
N ASP A 184 -2.62 -17.70 -6.59
CA ASP A 184 -2.84 -16.46 -7.33
C ASP A 184 -2.09 -16.46 -8.67
N ASP A 185 -2.77 -16.07 -9.75
CA ASP A 185 -2.23 -16.01 -11.11
C ASP A 185 -2.44 -14.63 -11.75
N PHE A 186 -1.33 -13.87 -11.86
CA PHE A 186 -1.31 -12.52 -12.42
C PHE A 186 -0.76 -12.45 -13.85
N LYS A 187 -0.62 -13.58 -14.56
CA LYS A 187 -0.04 -13.64 -15.92
C LYS A 187 -0.79 -12.78 -16.92
N LYS A 188 -2.13 -12.80 -16.84
CA LYS A 188 -3.00 -12.07 -17.78
C LYS A 188 -2.74 -10.56 -17.75
N ASN A 189 -2.35 -10.04 -16.59
CA ASN A 189 -2.15 -8.61 -16.35
C ASN A 189 -0.68 -8.25 -16.17
N LYS A 190 0.27 -9.14 -16.51
CA LYS A 190 1.72 -8.87 -16.45
C LYS A 190 2.20 -8.37 -15.07
N GLY A 191 1.64 -8.95 -14.00
CA GLY A 191 2.07 -8.64 -12.63
C GLY A 191 1.45 -7.39 -12.01
N ILE A 192 0.36 -6.85 -12.55
CA ILE A 192 -0.45 -5.82 -11.86
C ILE A 192 -1.88 -6.32 -11.61
N THR A 193 -2.54 -5.81 -10.56
CA THR A 193 -3.95 -6.13 -10.28
C THR A 193 -4.68 -4.96 -9.62
N ASN A 194 -5.97 -4.81 -9.92
CA ASN A 194 -6.86 -4.00 -9.08
C ASN A 194 -7.15 -4.79 -7.79
N GLY A 195 -7.13 -4.13 -6.64
CA GLY A 195 -7.26 -4.81 -5.35
C GLY A 195 -8.59 -5.53 -5.18
N ALA A 196 -9.69 -4.82 -5.38
CA ALA A 196 -11.03 -5.38 -5.29
C ALA A 196 -11.29 -6.51 -6.31
N ALA A 197 -10.62 -6.49 -7.46
CA ALA A 197 -10.66 -7.60 -8.43
C ALA A 197 -9.93 -8.86 -7.94
N TRP A 198 -8.87 -8.69 -7.13
CA TRP A 198 -8.13 -9.79 -6.52
C TRP A 198 -8.89 -10.34 -5.30
N TYR A 199 -9.13 -9.51 -4.30
CA TYR A 199 -10.05 -9.73 -3.17
C TYR A 199 -10.33 -8.41 -2.45
N ALA A 200 -11.57 -8.22 -2.00
CA ALA A 200 -11.99 -6.99 -1.34
C ALA A 200 -11.28 -6.79 0.01
N VAL A 201 -10.75 -5.59 0.21
CA VAL A 201 -10.07 -5.14 1.43
C VAL A 201 -10.65 -3.79 1.84
N SER A 202 -11.45 -3.80 2.91
CA SER A 202 -11.98 -2.58 3.52
C SER A 202 -11.05 -2.06 4.62
N GLY A 203 -10.98 -0.73 4.75
CA GLY A 203 -10.16 -0.08 5.79
C GLY A 203 -8.65 -0.23 5.55
N GLY A 204 -8.26 -0.37 4.28
CA GLY A 204 -6.86 -0.43 3.86
C GLY A 204 -6.21 0.96 3.83
N MET A 205 -4.89 0.98 3.99
CA MET A 205 -4.09 2.21 3.93
C MET A 205 -4.08 2.83 2.51
N GLN A 206 -4.04 1.96 1.49
CA GLN A 206 -3.93 2.36 0.08
C GLN A 206 -5.09 3.27 -0.36
N ASP A 207 -6.32 2.84 -0.13
CA ASP A 207 -7.50 3.59 -0.51
C ASP A 207 -7.71 4.82 0.38
N PHE A 208 -7.30 4.76 1.65
CA PHE A 208 -7.27 5.93 2.54
C PHE A 208 -6.36 7.04 1.99
N ASN A 209 -5.15 6.71 1.51
CA ASN A 209 -4.24 7.71 0.97
C ASN A 209 -4.85 8.45 -0.24
N TYR A 210 -5.45 7.72 -1.19
CA TYR A 210 -6.07 8.31 -2.37
C TYR A 210 -7.34 9.12 -2.04
N LEU A 211 -8.23 8.57 -1.21
CA LEU A 211 -9.51 9.20 -0.90
C LEU A 211 -9.39 10.29 0.18
N GLY A 212 -8.39 10.19 1.06
CA GLY A 212 -8.19 11.07 2.21
C GLY A 212 -7.20 12.20 1.98
N SER A 213 -6.36 12.12 0.94
CA SER A 213 -5.28 13.08 0.69
C SER A 213 -5.04 13.31 -0.82
N ASN A 214 -3.84 13.78 -1.19
CA ASN A 214 -3.41 13.91 -2.60
C ASN A 214 -2.56 12.70 -3.06
N ASP A 215 -2.30 11.75 -2.17
CA ASP A 215 -1.30 10.72 -2.35
C ASP A 215 -1.82 9.52 -3.13
N PHE A 216 -1.15 9.18 -4.23
CA PHE A 216 -1.47 8.03 -5.05
C PHE A 216 -0.65 6.84 -4.55
N GLU A 217 -1.19 6.09 -3.60
CA GLU A 217 -0.53 4.90 -3.07
C GLU A 217 -0.86 3.65 -3.91
N ILE A 218 0.16 2.81 -4.15
CA ILE A 218 -0.01 1.43 -4.59
C ILE A 218 0.50 0.46 -3.53
N THR A 219 -0.02 -0.76 -3.52
CA THR A 219 0.47 -1.85 -2.68
C THR A 219 1.37 -2.76 -3.51
N VAL A 220 2.58 -3.06 -3.04
CA VAL A 220 3.54 -3.90 -3.77
C VAL A 220 3.82 -5.16 -2.97
N GLU A 221 3.34 -6.29 -3.49
CA GLU A 221 3.60 -7.62 -2.98
C GLU A 221 4.93 -8.13 -3.55
N LEU A 222 5.94 -8.29 -2.69
CA LEU A 222 7.34 -8.47 -3.11
C LEU A 222 7.78 -9.93 -3.26
N GLY A 223 6.92 -10.88 -2.89
CA GLY A 223 7.23 -12.30 -2.97
C GLY A 223 6.23 -13.15 -2.21
N CYS A 224 6.08 -14.39 -2.69
CA CYS A 224 5.66 -15.47 -1.81
C CYS A 224 6.78 -15.79 -0.80
#